data_AF-A0A0J8YRK1-F1
#
_entry.id   AF-A0A0J8YRK1-F1
#
_cell.length_a   1.000
_cell.length_b   1.000
_cell.length_c   1.000
_cell.angle_alpha   90.00
_cell.angle_beta   90.00
_cell.angle_gamma   90.00
#
_symmetry.space_group_name_H-M   'P 1'
#
loop_
_entity.id
_entity.type
_entity.pdbx_description
1 polymer ?
#
loop_
_entity_poly.entity_id
_entity_poly.type
_entity_poly.pdbx_seq_one_letter_code
_entity_poly.pdbx_strand_id
1 'polypeptide(L)'
;MSQNTRKVEELHDIDYDDQENVAFEEQNATSDSKDDYEISSAEEELFSPNSSQRVLDATQLYLGEIGFSPLLTAEEEILFARRALRGDVASRRRMIESNLRLVVKISRRYNNRGLPLLDLIEEGNLGLIRAVEKFDPEKGFRFSTYATWW
;
A
#
# COMPACT_ATOMS: atom_id res chain seq x y z
N MET A 1 -19.76 25.34 -35.77
CA MET A 1 -20.46 24.92 -34.53
C MET A 1 -20.38 23.40 -34.47
N SER A 2 -19.31 22.88 -33.86
CA SER A 2 -19.33 22.12 -32.60
C SER A 2 -20.36 21.00 -32.60
N GLN A 3 -19.91 19.76 -32.78
CA GLN A 3 -19.99 18.69 -31.77
C GLN A 3 -18.89 17.65 -32.07
N ASN A 4 -17.99 17.41 -31.11
CA ASN A 4 -16.99 16.34 -31.18
C ASN A 4 -17.20 15.45 -29.95
N THR A 5 -17.96 14.39 -30.11
CA THR A 5 -18.17 13.33 -29.11
C THR A 5 -17.14 12.24 -29.33
N ARG A 6 -16.08 12.20 -28.52
CA ARG A 6 -15.15 11.07 -28.53
C ARG A 6 -15.57 10.04 -27.48
N LYS A 7 -16.08 8.90 -27.97
CA LYS A 7 -16.07 7.61 -27.29
C LYS A 7 -14.63 7.27 -26.92
N VAL A 8 -14.40 6.84 -25.68
CA VAL A 8 -13.13 6.27 -25.22
C VAL A 8 -13.44 4.90 -24.64
N GLU A 9 -13.43 3.90 -25.50
CA GLU A 9 -13.29 2.48 -25.15
C GLU A 9 -12.30 1.93 -26.18
N GLU A 10 -11.12 1.52 -25.69
CA GLU A 10 -10.17 0.54 -26.26
C GLU A 10 -8.76 0.88 -25.76
N LEU A 11 -8.35 0.23 -24.67
CA LEU A 11 -6.95 -0.10 -24.40
C LEU A 11 -6.96 -1.45 -23.66
N HIS A 12 -7.05 -2.53 -24.44
CA HIS A 12 -6.72 -3.89 -24.04
C HIS A 12 -5.20 -4.10 -24.17
N ASP A 13 -4.71 -4.95 -23.26
CA ASP A 13 -3.51 -5.78 -23.35
C ASP A 13 -2.15 -5.09 -23.45
N ILE A 14 -1.51 -5.01 -22.30
CA ILE A 14 -0.05 -5.00 -22.21
C ILE A 14 0.37 -6.31 -21.53
N ASP A 15 0.57 -7.32 -22.37
CA ASP A 15 1.43 -8.47 -22.08
C ASP A 15 2.88 -7.98 -22.17
N TYR A 16 3.64 -8.06 -21.07
CA TYR A 16 5.11 -8.04 -21.11
C TYR A 16 5.64 -9.08 -20.12
N ASP A 17 5.70 -10.29 -20.65
CA ASP A 17 6.75 -11.30 -20.54
C ASP A 17 7.68 -11.25 -19.31
N ASP A 18 7.53 -12.30 -18.50
CA ASP A 18 8.52 -12.80 -17.55
C ASP A 18 9.76 -13.30 -18.31
N GLN A 19 10.88 -12.57 -18.20
CA GLN A 19 12.23 -13.15 -18.20
C GLN A 19 13.30 -12.07 -17.99
N GLU A 20 13.92 -12.05 -16.81
CA GLU A 20 15.38 -12.13 -16.72
C GLU A 20 15.81 -12.54 -15.32
N ASN A 21 16.29 -13.78 -15.24
CA ASN A 21 17.04 -14.34 -14.14
C ASN A 21 18.44 -13.69 -14.18
N VAL A 22 18.72 -12.73 -13.31
CA VAL A 22 20.09 -12.22 -13.14
C VAL A 22 20.61 -12.70 -11.79
N ALA A 23 21.36 -13.79 -11.84
CA ALA A 23 22.20 -14.25 -10.75
C ALA A 23 23.17 -13.11 -10.39
N PHE A 24 23.11 -12.61 -9.15
CA PHE A 24 24.06 -11.61 -8.68
C PHE A 24 25.06 -12.27 -7.73
N GLU A 25 26.30 -12.35 -8.19
CA GLU A 25 27.46 -12.81 -7.44
C GLU A 25 27.73 -11.88 -6.25
N GLU A 26 27.97 -12.51 -5.10
CA GLU A 26 28.36 -11.88 -3.85
C GLU A 26 29.80 -11.33 -3.98
N GLN A 27 29.95 -10.00 -4.06
CA GLN A 27 31.24 -9.35 -3.93
C GLN A 27 31.31 -8.58 -2.60
N ASN A 28 31.98 -9.22 -1.64
CA ASN A 28 32.49 -8.61 -0.42
C ASN A 28 33.36 -7.39 -0.74
N ALA A 29 32.94 -6.21 -0.30
CA ALA A 29 33.79 -5.03 -0.23
C ALA A 29 33.90 -4.60 1.23
N THR A 30 34.99 -5.02 1.86
CA THR A 30 35.44 -4.50 3.15
C THR A 30 35.95 -3.07 2.97
N SER A 31 35.35 -2.10 3.64
CA SER A 31 36.04 -0.83 3.97
C SER A 31 36.01 -0.62 5.46
N ASP A 32 37.19 -0.83 6.04
CA ASP A 32 37.63 -0.63 7.41
C ASP A 32 37.47 0.84 7.81
N SER A 33 36.67 1.11 8.83
CA SER A 33 36.66 2.36 9.60
C SER A 33 36.21 1.99 11.02
N LYS A 34 37.21 1.73 11.87
CA LYS A 34 37.08 1.44 13.29
C LYS A 34 36.58 2.67 14.04
N ASP A 35 35.27 2.78 14.18
CA ASP A 35 34.65 3.49 15.28
C ASP A 35 33.97 2.44 16.16
N ASP A 36 34.60 2.15 17.30
CA ASP A 36 34.12 1.18 18.29
C ASP A 36 32.87 1.71 18.99
N TYR A 37 31.73 1.66 18.30
CA TYR A 37 30.41 1.78 18.93
C TYR A 37 30.06 0.41 19.51
N GLU A 38 29.97 0.31 20.85
CA GLU A 38 29.33 -0.82 21.53
C GLU A 38 27.86 -0.86 21.10
N ILE A 39 27.58 -1.65 20.05
CA ILE A 39 26.23 -1.98 19.62
C ILE A 39 25.56 -2.69 20.80
N SER A 40 24.47 -2.14 21.32
CA SER A 40 23.75 -2.79 22.42
C SER A 40 23.24 -4.15 21.94
N SER A 41 23.17 -5.13 22.84
CA SER A 41 22.66 -6.48 22.52
C SER A 41 21.24 -6.49 21.91
N ALA A 42 20.49 -5.39 22.04
CA ALA A 42 19.20 -5.21 21.36
C ALA A 42 19.34 -4.82 19.87
N GLU A 43 20.41 -4.11 19.50
CA GLU A 43 20.71 -3.69 18.12
C GLU A 43 21.36 -4.84 17.33
N GLU A 44 22.13 -5.71 17.98
CA GLU A 44 22.69 -6.93 17.38
C GLU A 44 21.60 -7.94 16.93
N GLU A 45 20.47 -8.03 17.66
CA GLU A 45 19.35 -8.89 17.28
C GLU A 45 18.64 -8.46 15.98
N LEU A 46 18.71 -7.16 15.62
CA LEU A 46 18.10 -6.63 14.39
C LEU A 46 18.89 -7.01 13.12
N PHE A 47 20.20 -7.20 13.23
CA PHE A 47 21.08 -7.54 12.10
C PHE A 47 21.36 -9.06 11.97
N SER A 48 20.75 -9.89 12.82
CA SER A 48 20.83 -11.34 12.68
C SER A 48 20.11 -11.82 11.41
N PRO A 49 20.61 -12.83 10.67
CA PRO A 49 19.91 -13.41 9.52
C PRO A 49 18.51 -13.99 9.86
N ASN A 50 18.20 -14.18 11.14
CA ASN A 50 16.85 -14.53 11.62
C ASN A 50 15.86 -13.36 11.59
N SER A 51 16.32 -12.10 11.53
CA SER A 51 15.44 -10.93 11.46
C SER A 51 14.69 -10.88 10.13
N SER A 52 15.35 -11.23 9.02
CA SER A 52 14.72 -11.38 7.71
C SER A 52 13.61 -12.43 7.73
N GLN A 53 13.82 -13.56 8.41
CA GLN A 53 12.80 -14.61 8.54
C GLN A 53 11.57 -14.14 9.34
N ARG A 54 11.76 -13.36 10.42
CA ARG A 54 10.66 -12.79 11.22
C ARG A 54 9.89 -11.67 10.49
N VAL A 55 10.58 -10.85 9.69
CA VAL A 55 9.95 -9.78 8.87
C VAL A 55 9.10 -10.36 7.74
N LEU A 56 9.52 -11.49 7.17
CA LEU A 56 8.70 -12.23 6.21
C LEU A 56 7.40 -12.73 6.85
N ASP A 57 7.45 -13.18 8.10
CA ASP A 57 6.26 -13.61 8.87
C ASP A 57 5.28 -12.45 9.10
N ALA A 58 5.75 -11.30 9.59
CA ALA A 58 4.89 -10.13 9.83
C ALA A 58 4.21 -9.62 8.55
N THR A 59 4.95 -9.58 7.43
CA THR A 59 4.40 -9.13 6.14
C THR A 59 3.34 -10.10 5.62
N GLN A 60 3.60 -11.40 5.71
CA GLN A 60 2.66 -12.43 5.26
C GLN A 60 1.38 -12.45 6.09
N LEU A 61 1.50 -12.33 7.42
CA LEU A 61 0.36 -12.22 8.33
C LEU A 61 -0.53 -11.03 7.98
N TYR A 62 0.07 -9.84 7.79
CA TYR A 62 -0.68 -8.64 7.40
C TYR A 62 -1.39 -8.81 6.05
N LEU A 63 -0.69 -9.29 5.02
CA LEU A 63 -1.25 -9.48 3.69
C LEU A 63 -2.38 -10.53 3.68
N GLY A 64 -2.28 -11.55 4.53
CA GLY A 64 -3.34 -12.52 4.77
C GLY A 64 -4.59 -11.85 5.37
N GLU A 65 -4.41 -11.08 6.44
CA GLU A 65 -5.51 -10.44 7.18
C GLU A 65 -6.33 -9.48 6.30
N ILE A 66 -5.65 -8.61 5.54
CA ILE A 66 -6.35 -7.63 4.68
C ILE A 66 -7.07 -8.28 3.49
N GLY A 67 -6.75 -9.54 3.18
CA GLY A 67 -7.37 -10.31 2.10
C GLY A 67 -8.81 -10.73 2.42
N PHE A 68 -9.18 -10.82 3.71
CA PHE A 68 -10.50 -11.28 4.15
C PHE A 68 -11.60 -10.21 4.02
N SER A 69 -11.23 -8.93 3.92
CA SER A 69 -12.22 -7.85 3.82
C SER A 69 -12.83 -7.78 2.41
N PRO A 70 -14.16 -7.90 2.24
CA PRO A 70 -14.78 -7.81 0.93
C PRO A 70 -14.63 -6.41 0.34
N LEU A 71 -14.47 -6.32 -0.97
CA LEU A 71 -14.46 -5.05 -1.71
C LEU A 71 -15.83 -4.40 -1.67
N LEU A 72 -15.86 -3.06 -1.70
CA LEU A 72 -17.11 -2.31 -1.78
C LEU A 72 -17.52 -2.08 -3.24
N THR A 73 -18.81 -2.22 -3.50
CA THR A 73 -19.45 -1.72 -4.71
C THR A 73 -19.53 -0.19 -4.69
N ALA A 74 -19.79 0.44 -5.84
CA ALA A 74 -19.93 1.90 -5.91
C ALA A 74 -21.10 2.42 -5.04
N GLU A 75 -22.20 1.68 -4.97
CA GLU A 75 -23.35 2.05 -4.14
C GLU A 75 -23.03 1.94 -2.64
N GLU A 76 -22.30 0.90 -2.25
CA GLU A 76 -21.82 0.72 -0.87
C GLU A 76 -20.80 1.79 -0.48
N GLU A 77 -19.89 2.18 -1.38
CA GLU A 77 -18.97 3.31 -1.15
C GLU A 77 -19.74 4.57 -0.78
N ILE A 78 -20.80 4.90 -1.52
CA ILE A 78 -21.66 6.05 -1.25
C ILE A 78 -22.36 5.90 0.10
N LEU A 79 -22.95 4.73 0.38
CA LEU A 79 -23.68 4.45 1.61
C LEU A 79 -22.78 4.60 2.85
N PHE A 80 -21.63 3.93 2.85
CA PHE A 80 -20.71 3.95 3.99
C PHE A 80 -20.03 5.31 4.13
N ALA A 81 -19.71 6.01 3.04
CA ALA A 81 -19.15 7.36 3.09
C ALA A 81 -20.10 8.35 3.76
N ARG A 82 -21.38 8.35 3.36
CA ARG A 82 -22.40 9.21 3.99
C ARG A 82 -22.54 8.96 5.49
N ARG A 83 -22.47 7.70 5.90
CA ARG A 83 -22.54 7.31 7.32
C ARG A 83 -21.27 7.69 8.07
N ALA A 84 -20.09 7.48 7.47
CA ALA A 84 -18.80 7.85 8.04
C ALA A 84 -18.70 9.35 8.29
N LEU A 85 -19.17 10.19 7.35
CA LEU A 85 -19.24 11.65 7.52
C LEU A 85 -20.16 12.09 8.67
N ARG A 86 -21.17 11.28 9.01
CA ARG A 86 -22.05 11.50 10.16
C ARG A 86 -21.46 10.98 11.49
N GLY A 87 -20.22 10.50 11.47
CA GLY A 87 -19.52 9.98 12.65
C GLY A 87 -19.74 8.49 12.93
N ASP A 88 -20.33 7.71 12.00
CA ASP A 88 -20.47 6.27 12.17
C ASP A 88 -19.11 5.57 12.07
N VAL A 89 -18.57 5.20 13.23
CA VAL A 89 -17.27 4.54 13.38
C VAL A 89 -17.26 3.19 12.65
N ALA A 90 -18.36 2.44 12.64
CA ALA A 90 -18.41 1.15 11.96
C ALA A 90 -18.33 1.31 10.45
N SER A 91 -19.02 2.31 9.89
CA SER A 91 -18.95 2.62 8.46
C SER A 91 -17.57 3.14 8.06
N ARG A 92 -16.95 4.00 8.88
CA ARG A 92 -15.57 4.47 8.66
C ARG A 92 -14.59 3.29 8.65
N ARG A 93 -14.67 2.41 9.65
CA ARG A 93 -13.84 1.21 9.75
C ARG A 93 -14.01 0.30 8.54
N ARG A 94 -15.26 0.05 8.13
CA ARG A 94 -15.58 -0.75 6.95
C ARG A 94 -14.95 -0.19 5.68
N MET A 95 -15.02 1.13 5.47
CA MET A 95 -14.38 1.77 4.32
C MET A 95 -12.86 1.61 4.34
N ILE A 96 -12.21 1.79 5.50
CA ILE A 96 -10.76 1.63 5.63
C ILE A 96 -10.37 0.18 5.30
N GLU A 97 -10.98 -0.79 5.97
CA GLU A 97 -10.65 -2.22 5.83
C GLU A 97 -10.85 -2.73 4.40
N SER A 98 -11.91 -2.29 3.70
CA SER A 98 -12.15 -2.68 2.30
C SER A 98 -11.11 -2.15 1.32
N ASN A 99 -10.36 -1.11 1.70
CA ASN A 99 -9.43 -0.42 0.81
C ASN A 99 -7.95 -0.62 1.17
N LEU A 100 -7.62 -1.42 2.19
CA LEU A 100 -6.22 -1.73 2.56
C LEU A 100 -5.43 -2.35 1.39
N ARG A 101 -6.10 -3.14 0.53
CA ARG A 101 -5.49 -3.72 -0.68
C ARG A 101 -5.04 -2.66 -1.69
N LEU A 102 -5.74 -1.53 -1.76
CA LEU A 102 -5.36 -0.40 -2.61
C LEU A 102 -4.05 0.21 -2.12
N VAL A 103 -3.89 0.39 -0.80
CA VAL A 103 -2.66 0.92 -0.18
C VAL A 103 -1.47 0.04 -0.55
N VAL A 104 -1.56 -1.28 -0.33
CA VAL A 104 -0.49 -2.21 -0.69
C VAL A 104 -0.12 -2.12 -2.18
N LYS A 105 -1.12 -2.03 -3.06
CA LYS A 105 -0.89 -1.87 -4.51
C LYS A 105 -0.10 -0.59 -4.82
N ILE A 106 -0.42 0.51 -4.14
CA ILE A 106 0.25 1.81 -4.33
C ILE A 106 1.67 1.76 -3.74
N SER A 107 1.84 1.29 -2.50
CA SER A 107 3.12 1.22 -1.79
C SER A 107 4.14 0.35 -2.51
N ARG A 108 3.72 -0.74 -3.18
CA ARG A 108 4.61 -1.59 -4.01
C ARG A 108 5.36 -0.81 -5.10
N ARG A 109 4.80 0.30 -5.62
CA ARG A 109 5.47 1.15 -6.64
C ARG A 109 6.66 1.94 -6.08
N TYR A 110 6.75 2.04 -4.75
CA TYR A 110 7.78 2.76 -4.03
C TYR A 110 8.77 1.82 -3.33
N ASN A 111 8.66 0.51 -3.57
CA ASN A 111 9.62 -0.45 -3.03
C ASN A 111 11.05 -0.17 -3.53
N ASN A 112 12.06 -0.60 -2.78
CA ASN A 112 13.49 -0.39 -3.09
C ASN A 112 13.93 1.09 -3.17
N ARG A 113 13.19 2.01 -2.53
CA ARG A 113 13.55 3.44 -2.45
C ARG A 113 14.10 3.87 -1.09
N GLY A 114 14.64 2.91 -0.32
CA GLY A 114 15.27 3.16 0.98
C GLY A 114 14.35 3.02 2.19
N LEU A 115 13.07 2.67 2.01
CA LEU A 115 12.17 2.30 3.11
C LEU A 115 11.65 0.87 2.93
N PRO A 116 11.53 0.09 4.03
CA PRO A 116 10.82 -1.18 4.03
C PRO A 116 9.38 -1.06 3.51
N LEU A 117 8.88 -2.13 2.88
CA LEU A 117 7.51 -2.14 2.35
C LEU A 117 6.44 -1.92 3.44
N LEU A 118 6.65 -2.47 4.64
CA LEU A 118 5.72 -2.30 5.76
C LEU A 118 5.61 -0.82 6.16
N ASP A 119 6.71 -0.10 6.24
CA ASP A 119 6.71 1.32 6.58
C ASP A 119 5.95 2.14 5.52
N LEU A 120 6.15 1.83 4.23
CA LEU A 120 5.40 2.45 3.12
C LEU A 120 3.90 2.12 3.18
N ILE A 121 3.53 0.96 3.70
CA ILE A 121 2.14 0.57 3.90
C ILE A 121 1.54 1.34 5.07
N GLU A 122 2.25 1.47 6.19
CA GLU A 122 1.77 2.20 7.36
C GLU A 122 1.54 3.69 7.06
N GLU A 123 2.47 4.36 6.38
CA GLU A 123 2.26 5.74 5.93
C GLU A 123 1.07 5.85 4.95
N GLY A 124 0.95 4.89 4.02
CA GLY A 124 -0.20 4.82 3.11
C GLY A 124 -1.53 4.58 3.83
N ASN A 125 -1.54 3.80 4.92
CA ASN A 125 -2.72 3.57 5.75
C ASN A 125 -3.15 4.85 6.47
N LEU A 126 -2.19 5.67 6.94
CA LEU A 126 -2.48 6.99 7.49
C LEU A 126 -3.10 7.93 6.43
N GLY A 127 -2.58 7.90 5.21
CA GLY A 127 -3.16 8.61 4.06
C GLY A 127 -4.60 8.16 3.78
N LEU A 128 -4.83 6.84 3.74
CA LEU A 128 -6.15 6.25 3.54
C LEU A 128 -7.16 6.68 4.62
N ILE A 129 -6.76 6.69 5.90
CA ILE A 129 -7.64 7.12 7.00
C ILE A 129 -8.08 8.57 6.77
N ARG A 130 -7.15 9.47 6.44
CA ARG A 130 -7.45 10.88 6.12
C ARG A 130 -8.33 11.01 4.87
N ALA A 131 -8.12 10.14 3.87
CA ALA A 131 -8.96 10.09 2.68
C ALA A 131 -10.41 9.74 3.04
N VAL A 132 -10.63 8.74 3.88
CA VAL A 132 -11.99 8.36 4.32
C VAL A 132 -12.66 9.49 5.10
N GLU A 133 -11.93 10.22 5.94
CA GLU A 133 -12.47 11.34 6.72
C GLU A 133 -12.98 12.50 5.87
N LYS A 134 -12.37 12.73 4.68
CA LYS A 134 -12.66 13.89 3.83
C LYS A 134 -13.34 13.54 2.50
N PHE A 135 -13.59 12.26 2.27
CA PHE A 135 -14.23 11.82 1.04
C PHE A 135 -15.68 12.31 0.96
N ASP A 136 -16.02 12.92 -0.16
CA ASP A 136 -17.35 13.45 -0.44
C ASP A 136 -18.01 12.61 -1.55
N PRO A 137 -18.99 11.75 -1.21
CA PRO A 137 -19.65 10.89 -2.18
C PRO A 137 -20.54 11.66 -3.17
N GLU A 138 -20.93 12.90 -2.87
CA GLU A 138 -21.81 13.69 -3.75
C GLU A 138 -21.08 14.25 -4.98
N LYS A 139 -19.74 14.18 -5.00
CA LYS A 139 -18.94 14.58 -6.17
C LYS A 139 -18.98 13.57 -7.32
N GLY A 140 -19.50 12.37 -7.09
CA GLY A 140 -19.71 11.37 -8.15
C GLY A 140 -18.45 10.65 -8.65
N PHE A 141 -17.32 10.80 -7.97
CA PHE A 141 -16.09 10.04 -8.27
C PHE A 141 -15.97 8.80 -7.38
N ARG A 142 -15.34 7.74 -7.89
CA ARG A 142 -15.02 6.55 -7.10
C ARG A 142 -14.06 6.89 -5.95
N PHE A 143 -14.23 6.20 -4.83
CA PHE A 143 -13.38 6.42 -3.66
C PHE A 143 -11.90 6.15 -3.97
N SER A 144 -11.60 5.09 -4.72
CA SER A 144 -10.22 4.72 -5.11
C SER A 144 -9.49 5.82 -5.88
N THR A 145 -10.18 6.54 -6.76
CA THR A 145 -9.63 7.69 -7.48
C THR A 145 -9.23 8.81 -6.53
N TYR A 146 -10.08 9.11 -5.54
CA TYR A 146 -9.82 10.15 -4.54
C TYR A 146 -8.68 9.74 -3.58
N ALA A 147 -8.73 8.52 -3.06
CA ALA A 147 -7.77 7.99 -2.09
C ALA A 147 -6.33 7.93 -2.63
N THR A 148 -6.15 7.82 -3.95
CA THR A 148 -4.82 7.79 -4.58
C THR A 148 -4.04 9.10 -4.44
N TRP A 149 -4.69 10.22 -4.10
CA TRP A 149 -4.06 11.54 -3.93
C TRP A 149 -3.68 11.88 -2.48
N TRP A 150 -3.97 10.99 -1.54
CA TRP A 150 -3.61 11.12 -0.13
C TRP A 150 -2.31 10.41 0.17
#